data_AF-A0A2E7MKN6-F1
#
_entry.id   AF-A0A2E7MKN6-F1
#
_cell.length_a   1.000
_cell.length_b   1.000
_cell.length_c   1.000
_cell.angle_alpha   90.00
_cell.angle_beta   90.00
_cell.angle_gamma   90.00
#
_symmetry.space_group_name_H-M   'P 1'
#
loop_
_entity.id
_entity.type
_entity.pdbx_description
1 polymer ?
#
loop_
_entity_poly.entity_id
_entity_poly.type
_entity_poly.pdbx_seq_one_letter_code
_entity_poly.pdbx_strand_id
1 'polypeptide(L)'
;DHALTEGKEEIQIEIKEKMQQLFDETYKCGLTVSDVFLQQVVPPKEVDAAFKDVISAKEDKERLINEAHGYQNEVIPTARGEAEKMIKGAQGYKVERIRRAQGDADRFNVIYTEYKKSPEITETRLYLETMEKILPRMQKYIVETDEGGGLLNILNLDKKDGSE
;
A
#
# COMPACT_ATOMS: atom_id res chain seq x y z
N ASP A 1 -0.13 6.48 -42.85
CA ASP A 1 -1.54 6.12 -42.58
C ASP A 1 -2.60 6.99 -43.23
N HIS A 2 -2.46 8.31 -43.38
CA HIS A 2 -3.49 9.12 -44.07
C HIS A 2 -3.67 8.78 -45.57
N ALA A 3 -2.58 8.40 -46.26
CA ALA A 3 -2.60 8.08 -47.69
C ALA A 3 -3.33 6.77 -48.04
N LEU A 4 -3.57 5.88 -47.07
CA LEU A 4 -4.26 4.61 -47.32
C LEU A 4 -5.80 4.72 -47.26
N THR A 5 -6.31 5.83 -46.71
CA THR A 5 -7.73 6.07 -46.50
C THR A 5 -8.28 7.12 -47.48
N GLU A 6 -7.57 8.25 -47.68
CA GLU A 6 -7.99 9.30 -48.63
C GLU A 6 -7.79 8.87 -50.09
N GLY A 7 -6.64 8.27 -50.41
CA GLY A 7 -6.35 7.82 -51.78
C GLY A 7 -7.26 6.70 -52.28
N LYS A 8 -7.94 5.97 -51.38
CA LYS A 8 -8.90 4.93 -51.79
C LYS A 8 -10.18 5.52 -52.38
N GLU A 9 -10.63 6.66 -51.87
CA GLU A 9 -11.84 7.32 -52.33
C GLU A 9 -11.61 7.94 -53.71
N GLU A 10 -10.47 8.60 -53.92
CA GLU A 10 -10.07 9.14 -55.23
C GLU A 10 -9.96 8.05 -56.30
N ILE A 11 -9.32 6.91 -55.99
CA ILE A 11 -9.17 5.79 -56.92
C ILE A 11 -10.54 5.15 -57.25
N GLN A 12 -11.45 5.06 -56.28
CA GLN A 12 -12.80 4.54 -56.52
C GLN A 12 -13.61 5.44 -57.45
N ILE A 13 -13.49 6.75 -57.31
CA ILE A 13 -14.13 7.73 -58.19
C ILE A 13 -13.55 7.61 -59.61
N GLU A 14 -12.23 7.55 -59.76
CA GLU A 14 -11.58 7.45 -61.07
C GLU A 14 -11.97 6.16 -61.82
N ILE A 15 -12.05 5.03 -61.10
CA ILE A 15 -12.47 3.75 -61.68
C ILE A 15 -13.96 3.78 -62.06
N LYS A 16 -14.81 4.39 -61.23
CA LYS A 16 -16.24 4.55 -61.52
C LYS A 16 -16.45 5.35 -62.81
N GLU A 17 -15.74 6.46 -62.97
CA GLU A 17 -15.83 7.30 -64.18
C GLU A 17 -15.35 6.55 -65.43
N LYS A 18 -14.21 5.86 -65.36
CA LYS A 18 -13.69 5.04 -66.48
C LYS A 18 -14.61 3.88 -66.84
N MET A 19 -15.22 3.22 -65.86
CA MET A 19 -16.20 2.17 -66.13
C MET A 19 -17.47 2.73 -66.78
N GLN A 20 -17.97 3.87 -66.31
CA GLN A 20 -19.14 4.52 -66.90
C GLN A 20 -18.87 4.92 -68.36
N GLN A 21 -17.70 5.52 -68.65
CA GLN A 21 -17.28 5.84 -70.03
C GLN A 21 -17.21 4.60 -70.93
N LEU A 22 -16.66 3.49 -70.44
CA LEU A 22 -16.62 2.23 -71.21
C LEU A 22 -18.02 1.66 -71.50
N PHE A 23 -18.94 1.71 -70.53
CA PHE A 23 -20.31 1.22 -70.72
C PHE A 23 -21.12 2.11 -71.68
N ASP A 24 -20.90 3.42 -71.66
CA ASP A 24 -21.61 4.38 -72.51
C ASP A 24 -21.06 4.38 -73.95
N GLU A 25 -19.74 4.33 -74.14
CA GLU A 25 -19.10 4.43 -75.47
C GLU A 25 -19.03 3.09 -76.20
N THR A 26 -18.63 2.01 -75.51
CA THR A 26 -18.31 0.73 -76.16
C THR A 26 -19.52 -0.19 -76.23
N TYR A 27 -20.30 -0.26 -75.15
CA TYR A 27 -21.38 -1.27 -75.05
C TYR A 27 -22.80 -0.68 -75.15
N LYS A 28 -22.97 0.64 -75.04
CA LYS A 28 -24.26 1.36 -75.14
C LYS A 28 -25.41 0.66 -74.37
N CYS A 29 -25.11 0.16 -73.17
CA CYS A 29 -26.02 -0.74 -72.45
C CYS A 29 -27.14 -0.03 -71.69
N GLY A 30 -27.11 1.31 -71.56
CA GLY A 30 -28.06 2.05 -70.72
C GLY A 30 -27.96 1.71 -69.22
N LEU A 31 -26.80 1.17 -68.80
CA LEU A 31 -26.52 0.79 -67.41
C LEU A 31 -25.73 1.91 -66.73
N THR A 32 -26.08 2.24 -65.48
CA THR A 32 -25.39 3.25 -64.67
C THR A 32 -24.70 2.58 -63.49
N VAL A 33 -23.42 2.86 -63.31
CA VAL A 33 -22.62 2.35 -62.19
C VAL A 33 -22.90 3.19 -60.94
N SER A 34 -23.48 2.58 -59.90
CA SER A 34 -23.81 3.27 -58.65
C SER A 34 -22.57 3.49 -57.77
N ASP A 35 -21.85 2.42 -57.42
CA ASP A 35 -20.70 2.47 -56.51
C ASP A 35 -19.65 1.41 -56.88
N VAL A 36 -18.37 1.73 -56.64
CA VAL A 36 -17.23 0.83 -56.87
C VAL A 36 -16.49 0.64 -55.55
N PHE A 37 -16.48 -0.59 -55.04
CA PHE A 37 -15.72 -0.93 -53.84
C PHE A 37 -14.41 -1.60 -54.24
N LEU A 38 -13.28 -1.04 -53.79
CA LEU A 38 -11.98 -1.70 -53.90
C LEU A 38 -11.96 -2.93 -52.99
N GLN A 39 -11.72 -4.11 -53.55
CA GLN A 39 -11.47 -5.31 -52.74
C GLN A 39 -10.25 -5.08 -51.84
N GLN A 40 -10.35 -5.45 -50.57
CA GLN A 40 -9.23 -5.38 -49.63
C GLN A 40 -8.09 -6.25 -50.14
N VAL A 41 -6.95 -5.63 -50.44
CA VAL A 41 -5.71 -6.33 -50.77
C VAL A 41 -5.12 -6.85 -49.47
N VAL A 42 -5.15 -8.18 -49.30
CA VAL A 42 -4.45 -8.86 -48.20
C VAL A 42 -2.97 -8.95 -48.59
N PRO A 43 -2.04 -8.53 -47.72
CA PRO A 43 -0.61 -8.64 -48.03
C PRO A 43 -0.19 -10.10 -48.30
N PRO A 44 0.78 -10.33 -49.20
CA PRO A 44 1.31 -11.68 -49.45
C PRO A 44 1.85 -12.30 -48.16
N LYS A 45 1.59 -13.59 -47.94
CA LYS A 45 1.99 -14.32 -46.71
C LYS A 45 3.49 -14.28 -46.41
N GLU A 46 4.32 -13.95 -47.40
CA GLU A 46 5.78 -13.98 -47.34
C GLU A 46 6.41 -12.86 -46.50
N VAL A 47 5.75 -11.70 -46.35
CA VAL A 47 6.26 -10.55 -45.58
C VAL A 47 5.60 -10.36 -44.22
N ASP A 48 4.51 -11.07 -43.97
CA ASP A 48 3.66 -10.91 -42.79
C ASP A 48 4.39 -11.26 -41.47
N ALA A 49 5.29 -12.24 -41.51
CA ALA A 49 6.10 -12.66 -40.36
C ALA A 49 7.11 -11.59 -39.94
N ALA A 50 7.87 -11.01 -40.89
CA ALA A 50 8.88 -10.00 -40.60
C ALA A 50 8.25 -8.69 -40.07
N PHE A 51 7.06 -8.31 -40.55
CA PHE A 51 6.33 -7.17 -40.01
C PHE A 51 5.81 -7.42 -38.59
N LYS A 52 5.28 -8.62 -38.33
CA LYS A 52 4.84 -9.00 -36.98
C LYS A 52 5.99 -8.99 -35.97
N ASP A 53 7.17 -9.46 -36.36
CA ASP A 53 8.35 -9.44 -35.48
C ASP A 53 8.77 -8.01 -35.11
N VAL A 54 8.77 -7.08 -36.08
CA VAL A 54 9.13 -5.67 -35.80
C VAL A 54 8.11 -5.00 -34.87
N ILE A 55 6.82 -5.32 -35.02
CA ILE A 55 5.77 -4.78 -34.15
C ILE A 55 5.90 -5.37 -32.74
N SER A 56 6.04 -6.69 -32.61
CA SER A 56 6.24 -7.37 -31.33
C SER A 56 7.46 -6.83 -30.59
N ALA A 57 8.58 -6.62 -31.30
CA ALA A 57 9.79 -6.07 -30.70
C ALA A 57 9.61 -4.62 -30.19
N LYS A 58 8.79 -3.82 -30.89
CA LYS A 58 8.45 -2.46 -30.43
C LYS A 58 7.57 -2.50 -29.18
N GLU A 59 6.55 -3.35 -29.18
CA GLU A 59 5.65 -3.53 -28.02
C GLU A 59 6.42 -4.04 -26.79
N ASP A 60 7.31 -5.02 -26.97
CA ASP A 60 8.16 -5.51 -25.89
C ASP A 60 9.10 -4.42 -25.35
N LYS A 61 9.68 -3.61 -26.23
CA LYS A 61 10.50 -2.47 -25.82
C LYS A 61 9.68 -1.48 -24.98
N GLU A 62 8.49 -1.11 -25.43
CA GLU A 62 7.63 -0.18 -24.68
C GLU A 62 7.19 -0.77 -23.35
N ARG A 63 6.83 -2.05 -23.32
CA ARG A 63 6.51 -2.78 -22.09
C ARG A 63 7.66 -2.74 -21.09
N LEU A 64 8.88 -3.08 -21.53
CA LEU A 64 10.07 -3.06 -20.67
C LEU A 64 10.39 -1.66 -20.14
N ILE A 65 10.23 -0.63 -20.98
CA ILE A 65 10.42 0.77 -20.56
C ILE A 65 9.39 1.15 -19.50
N ASN A 66 8.11 0.80 -19.71
CA ASN A 66 7.04 1.09 -18.77
C ASN A 66 7.21 0.33 -17.45
N GLU A 67 7.61 -0.94 -17.50
CA GLU A 67 7.95 -1.74 -16.31
C GLU A 67 9.12 -1.12 -15.54
N ALA A 68 10.18 -0.68 -16.23
CA ALA A 68 11.33 -0.01 -15.60
C ALA A 68 10.94 1.32 -14.96
N HIS A 69 10.09 2.13 -15.61
CA HIS A 69 9.55 3.35 -15.03
C HIS A 69 8.67 3.06 -13.82
N GLY A 70 7.80 2.04 -13.89
CA GLY A 70 6.99 1.58 -12.78
C GLY A 70 7.85 1.20 -11.58
N TYR A 71 8.88 0.38 -11.81
CA TYR A 71 9.83 -0.05 -10.77
C TYR A 71 10.57 1.14 -10.13
N GLN A 72 11.07 2.10 -10.92
CA GLN A 72 11.70 3.30 -10.37
C GLN A 72 10.73 4.14 -9.55
N ASN A 73 9.50 4.30 -10.04
CA ASN A 73 8.44 5.06 -9.37
C ASN A 73 7.93 4.36 -8.11
N GLU A 74 8.17 3.06 -7.94
CA GLU A 74 7.86 2.33 -6.72
C GLU A 74 9.02 2.37 -5.71
N VAL A 75 10.23 2.01 -6.15
CA VAL A 75 11.38 1.84 -5.26
C VAL A 75 11.86 3.16 -4.65
N ILE A 76 11.97 4.23 -5.45
CA ILE A 76 12.52 5.50 -4.97
C ILE A 76 11.61 6.15 -3.91
N PRO A 77 10.29 6.28 -4.13
CA PRO A 77 9.40 6.85 -3.12
C PRO A 77 9.28 5.97 -1.88
N THR A 78 9.25 4.64 -2.04
CA THR A 78 9.19 3.70 -0.91
C THR A 78 10.42 3.83 -0.02
N ALA A 79 11.63 3.77 -0.61
CA ALA A 79 12.87 3.94 0.14
C ALA A 79 12.96 5.30 0.84
N ARG A 80 12.50 6.38 0.18
CA ARG A 80 12.43 7.72 0.80
C ARG A 80 11.44 7.75 1.97
N GLY A 81 10.26 7.16 1.80
CA GLY A 81 9.25 7.08 2.85
C GLY A 81 9.71 6.29 4.07
N GLU A 82 10.40 5.17 3.85
CA GLU A 82 11.01 4.37 4.92
C GLU A 82 12.11 5.13 5.66
N ALA A 83 12.99 5.81 4.93
CA ALA A 83 14.02 6.65 5.53
C ALA A 83 13.41 7.77 6.38
N GLU A 84 12.39 8.47 5.86
CA GLU A 84 11.73 9.55 6.59
C GLU A 84 10.97 9.02 7.81
N LYS A 85 10.31 7.85 7.69
CA LYS A 85 9.67 7.17 8.83
C LYS A 85 10.69 6.82 9.92
N MET A 86 11.86 6.32 9.55
CA MET A 86 12.93 6.01 10.50
C MET A 86 13.43 7.26 11.22
N ILE A 87 13.69 8.34 10.47
CA ILE A 87 14.14 9.62 11.04
C ILE A 87 13.10 10.21 11.98
N LYS A 88 11.82 10.26 11.56
CA LYS A 88 10.72 10.76 12.40
C LYS A 88 10.51 9.90 13.64
N GLY A 89 10.62 8.58 13.51
CA GLY A 89 10.59 7.65 14.64
C GLY A 89 11.69 7.93 15.65
N ALA A 90 12.93 8.12 15.19
CA ALA A 90 14.06 8.46 16.04
C ALA A 90 13.91 9.83 16.72
N GLN A 91 13.42 10.84 15.99
CA GLN A 91 13.12 12.16 16.55
C GLN A 91 12.01 12.09 17.60
N GLY A 92 10.93 11.35 17.33
CA GLY A 92 9.84 11.11 18.28
C GLY A 92 10.35 10.44 19.55
N TYR A 93 11.15 9.38 19.42
CA TYR A 93 11.75 8.69 20.55
C TYR A 93 12.65 9.60 21.38
N LYS A 94 13.48 10.42 20.74
CA LYS A 94 14.33 11.41 21.43
C LYS A 94 13.47 12.38 22.25
N VAL A 95 12.43 12.94 21.66
CA VAL A 95 11.53 13.89 22.34
C VAL A 95 10.77 13.21 23.48
N GLU A 96 10.27 12.00 23.26
CA GLU A 96 9.61 11.20 24.30
C GLU A 96 10.54 10.94 25.48
N ARG A 97 11.79 10.54 25.22
CA ARG A 97 12.81 10.29 26.26
C ARG A 97 13.11 11.55 27.06
N ILE A 98 13.29 12.69 26.41
CA ILE A 98 13.54 13.97 27.08
C ILE A 98 12.34 14.38 27.93
N ARG A 99 11.12 14.33 27.37
CA ARG A 99 9.90 14.71 28.08
C ARG A 99 9.60 13.80 29.26
N ARG A 100 9.82 12.49 29.12
CA ARG A 100 9.70 11.53 30.23
C ARG A 100 10.68 11.87 31.35
N ALA A 101 11.96 12.08 31.00
CA ALA A 101 12.98 12.45 31.98
C ALA A 101 12.66 13.79 32.68
N GLN A 102 12.15 14.78 31.95
CA GLN A 102 11.71 16.05 32.53
C GLN A 102 10.51 15.86 33.47
N GLY A 103 9.48 15.13 33.04
CA GLY A 103 8.31 14.85 33.89
C GLY A 103 8.66 14.05 35.15
N ASP A 104 9.60 13.11 35.06
CA ASP A 104 10.10 12.37 36.21
C ASP A 104 10.89 13.28 37.16
N ALA A 105 11.73 14.17 36.64
CA ALA A 105 12.46 15.16 37.43
C ALA A 105 11.53 16.16 38.12
N ASP A 106 10.52 16.65 37.42
CA ASP A 106 9.51 17.57 37.98
C ASP A 106 8.71 16.89 39.09
N ARG A 107 8.27 15.64 38.86
CA ARG A 107 7.60 14.84 39.88
C ARG A 107 8.50 14.63 41.11
N PHE A 108 9.77 14.31 40.90
CA PHE A 108 10.73 14.14 41.98
C PHE A 108 10.90 15.43 42.79
N ASN A 109 11.04 16.58 42.12
CA ASN A 109 11.17 17.88 42.77
C ASN A 109 9.94 18.20 43.64
N VAL A 110 8.73 17.93 43.15
CA VAL A 110 7.49 18.11 43.95
C VAL A 110 7.52 17.25 45.20
N ILE A 111 7.83 15.95 45.07
CA ILE A 111 7.92 15.03 46.22
C ILE A 111 9.00 15.49 47.20
N TYR A 112 10.17 15.91 46.70
CA TYR A 112 11.27 16.39 47.52
C TYR A 112 10.90 17.65 48.31
N THR A 113 10.18 18.60 47.71
CA THR A 113 9.73 19.80 48.42
C THR A 113 8.75 19.47 49.55
N GLU A 114 7.85 18.50 49.37
CA GLU A 114 6.93 18.06 50.42
C GLU A 114 7.63 17.21 51.48
N TYR A 115 8.54 16.32 51.08
CA TYR A 115 9.37 15.54 51.98
C TYR A 115 10.18 16.43 52.93
N LYS A 116 10.76 17.53 52.41
CA LYS A 116 11.49 18.51 53.24
C LYS A 116 10.60 19.19 54.29
N LYS A 117 9.31 19.36 54.02
CA LYS A 117 8.35 19.93 54.99
C LYS A 117 7.91 18.92 56.04
N SER A 118 7.70 17.66 55.65
CA SER A 118 7.24 16.60 56.55
C SER A 118 7.72 15.22 56.08
N PRO A 119 8.87 14.74 56.59
CA PRO A 119 9.47 13.48 56.15
C PRO A 119 8.60 12.25 56.47
N GLU A 120 8.18 12.10 57.72
CA GLU A 120 7.53 10.89 58.25
C GLU A 120 6.18 10.57 57.57
N ILE A 121 5.37 11.60 57.31
CA ILE A 121 4.07 11.46 56.64
C ILE A 121 4.27 11.09 55.15
N THR A 122 5.30 11.65 54.52
CA THR A 122 5.58 11.44 53.09
C THR A 122 6.08 10.01 52.83
N GLU A 123 6.96 9.48 53.68
CA GLU A 123 7.42 8.09 53.58
C GLU A 123 6.28 7.09 53.78
N THR A 124 5.46 7.32 54.81
CA THR A 124 4.31 6.44 55.11
C THR A 124 3.31 6.43 53.95
N ARG A 125 3.01 7.60 53.35
CA ARG A 125 2.14 7.69 52.17
C ARG A 125 2.71 6.92 50.98
N LEU A 126 4.00 7.12 50.67
CA LEU A 126 4.64 6.43 49.54
C LEU A 126 4.64 4.91 49.72
N TYR A 127 4.87 4.44 50.95
CA TYR A 127 4.78 3.01 51.29
C TYR A 127 3.37 2.47 51.06
N LEU A 128 2.34 3.16 51.56
CA LEU A 128 0.95 2.72 51.38
C LEU A 128 0.52 2.74 49.90
N GLU A 129 0.87 3.77 49.12
CA GLU A 129 0.57 3.85 47.69
C GLU A 129 1.29 2.76 46.87
N THR A 130 2.55 2.44 47.22
CA THR A 130 3.28 1.36 46.56
C THR A 130 2.69 0.01 46.90
N MET A 131 2.33 -0.23 48.17
CA MET A 131 1.63 -1.42 48.62
C MET A 131 0.26 -1.57 47.92
N GLU A 132 -0.52 -0.51 47.80
CA GLU A 132 -1.80 -0.52 47.07
C GLU A 132 -1.63 -0.94 45.60
N LYS A 133 -0.54 -0.53 44.94
CA LYS A 133 -0.28 -0.91 43.53
C LYS A 133 0.18 -2.35 43.36
N ILE A 134 0.94 -2.90 44.31
CA ILE A 134 1.52 -4.24 44.19
C ILE A 134 0.63 -5.34 44.80
N LEU A 135 -0.12 -5.02 45.86
CA LEU A 135 -0.97 -5.98 46.58
C LEU A 135 -2.02 -6.70 45.70
N PRO A 136 -2.64 -6.06 44.68
CA PRO A 136 -3.57 -6.74 43.78
C PRO A 136 -2.91 -7.73 42.82
N ARG A 137 -1.61 -7.59 42.55
CA ARG A 137 -0.86 -8.45 41.61
C ARG A 137 -0.12 -9.59 42.29
N MET A 138 -0.09 -9.60 43.62
CA MET A 138 0.66 -10.58 44.40
C MET A 138 -0.26 -11.75 44.79
N GLN A 139 0.19 -12.98 44.51
CA GLN A 139 -0.50 -14.18 44.97
C GLN A 139 -0.35 -14.27 46.49
N LYS A 140 -1.48 -14.16 47.20
CA LYS A 140 -1.54 -14.21 48.66
C LYS A 140 -1.75 -15.66 49.08
N TYR A 141 -0.82 -16.18 49.88
CA TYR A 141 -0.93 -17.47 50.54
C TYR A 141 -1.12 -17.24 52.04
N ILE A 142 -2.22 -17.73 52.60
CA ILE A 142 -2.43 -17.75 54.05
C ILE A 142 -2.01 -19.14 54.53
N VAL A 143 -1.02 -19.18 55.43
CA VAL A 143 -0.60 -20.43 56.09
C VAL A 143 -1.17 -20.42 57.50
N GLU A 144 -2.22 -21.20 57.70
CA GLU A 144 -2.75 -21.49 59.03
C GLU A 144 -1.80 -22.51 59.68
N THR A 145 -1.08 -22.08 60.72
CA THR A 145 -0.15 -22.98 61.44
C THR A 145 -0.93 -23.61 62.59
N ASP A 146 -1.65 -24.70 62.31
CA ASP A 146 -2.12 -25.58 63.37
C ASP A 146 -0.90 -26.33 63.92
N GLU A 147 -0.71 -26.30 65.24
CA GLU A 147 0.43 -26.93 65.95
C GLU A 147 0.47 -28.48 65.80
N GLY A 148 -0.46 -29.08 65.06
CA GLY A 148 -0.48 -30.50 64.72
C GLY A 148 -0.09 -30.73 63.26
N GLY A 149 1.09 -31.31 63.03
CA GLY A 149 1.61 -31.61 61.70
C GLY A 149 0.60 -32.34 60.80
N GLY A 150 0.05 -31.62 59.83
CA GLY A 150 -0.89 -32.16 58.86
C GLY A 150 -1.23 -31.14 57.78
N LEU A 151 -0.66 -31.35 56.59
CA LEU A 151 -1.01 -30.76 55.29
C LEU A 151 -1.21 -29.22 55.28
N LEU A 152 -0.20 -28.52 54.74
CA LEU A 152 -0.29 -27.10 54.35
C LEU A 152 -1.52 -26.86 53.46
N ASN A 153 -2.58 -26.34 54.04
CA ASN A 153 -3.80 -26.00 53.32
C ASN A 153 -3.60 -24.62 52.66
N ILE A 154 -3.03 -24.60 51.45
CA ILE A 154 -2.79 -23.37 50.69
C ILE A 154 -4.09 -22.87 50.05
N LEU A 155 -4.75 -21.90 50.68
CA LEU A 155 -5.90 -21.22 50.07
C LEU A 155 -5.41 -20.08 49.15
N ASN A 156 -5.56 -20.27 47.84
CA ASN A 156 -5.24 -19.25 46.82
C ASN A 156 -6.45 -18.32 46.60
N LEU A 157 -6.30 -17.04 46.96
CA LEU A 157 -7.36 -16.03 46.89
C LEU A 157 -7.59 -15.42 45.49
N ASP A 158 -6.92 -15.93 44.44
CA ASP A 158 -7.07 -15.43 43.06
C ASP A 158 -8.25 -16.08 42.30
N LYS A 159 -8.90 -17.10 42.89
CA LYS A 159 -10.08 -17.70 42.25
C LYS A 159 -11.32 -16.87 42.59
N LYS A 160 -11.62 -15.96 41.67
CA LYS A 160 -12.87 -15.20 41.58
C LYS A 160 -14.05 -16.17 41.38
N ASP A 161 -14.45 -16.90 42.42
CA ASP A 161 -15.79 -17.48 42.51
C ASP A 161 -16.75 -16.34 42.84
N GLY A 162 -17.19 -15.69 41.77
CA GLY A 162 -18.31 -14.77 41.71
C GLY A 162 -19.11 -15.09 40.46
N SER A 163 -19.65 -16.29 40.41
CA SER A 163 -20.83 -16.60 39.61
C SER A 163 -22.04 -16.03 40.34
N GLU A 164 -22.46 -14.84 39.92
CA GLU A 164 -23.85 -14.36 39.72
C GLU A 164 -23.84 -12.85 39.44
#